data_AF-J2WIY1-F1
#
_entry.id   AF-J2WIY1-F1
#
_cell.length_a   1.000
_cell.length_b   1.000
_cell.length_c   1.000
_cell.angle_alpha   90.00
_cell.angle_beta   90.00
_cell.angle_gamma   90.00
#
_symmetry.space_group_name_H-M   'P 1'
#
loop_
_entity.id
_entity.type
_entity.pdbx_description
1 polymer ?
#
loop_
_entity_poly.entity_id
_entity_poly.type
_entity_poly.pdbx_seq_one_letter_code
_entity_poly.pdbx_strand_id
1 'polypeptide(L)' 'MDWSEVVRKAVLLAEKTGYVTFDQLNALLPSTEAEPEDIDAILTALSDRGIWIAEE' A
#
# COMPACT_ATOMS: atom_id res chain seq x y z
N MET A 1 -6.90 4.35 -13.50
CA MET A 1 -7.09 4.52 -12.05
C MET A 1 -5.79 5.07 -11.50
N ASP A 2 -5.78 6.21 -10.80
CA ASP A 2 -4.55 6.77 -10.24
C ASP A 2 -4.29 6.19 -8.84
N TRP A 3 -3.48 5.12 -8.76
CA TRP A 3 -3.04 4.50 -7.50
C TRP A 3 -2.11 5.37 -6.65
N SER A 4 -1.70 6.51 -7.20
CA SER A 4 -0.88 7.54 -6.56
C SER A 4 -1.44 8.01 -5.20
N GLU A 5 -2.77 8.05 -5.04
CA GLU A 5 -3.39 8.39 -3.75
C GLU A 5 -3.25 7.28 -2.71
N VAL A 6 -3.39 6.02 -3.12
CA VAL A 6 -3.24 4.85 -2.23
C VAL A 6 -1.80 4.80 -1.71
N VAL A 7 -0.82 4.93 -2.61
CA VAL A 7 0.60 4.97 -2.23
C VAL A 7 0.87 6.14 -1.29
N ARG A 8 0.34 7.34 -1.55
CA ARG A 8 0.49 8.48 -0.63
C ARG A 8 -0.08 8.19 0.75
N LYS A 9 -1.29 7.61 0.83
CA LYS A 9 -1.91 7.27 2.12
C LYS A 9 -1.14 6.17 2.85
N ALA A 10 -0.70 5.13 2.15
CA ALA A 10 0.14 4.08 2.72
C ALA A 10 1.48 4.63 3.23
N VAL A 11 2.12 5.55 2.49
CA VAL A 11 3.33 6.26 2.95
C VAL A 11 3.07 7.06 4.23
N LEU A 12 1.95 7.78 4.32
CA LEU A 12 1.59 8.54 5.52
C LEU A 12 1.32 7.64 6.74
N LEU A 13 0.75 6.46 6.53
CA LEU A 13 0.55 5.46 7.59
C LEU A 13 1.91 4.93 8.06
N ALA A 14 2.77 4.53 7.12
CA ALA A 14 4.10 4.04 7.41
C ALA A 14 5.05 5.11 7.97
N GLU A 15 4.86 6.40 7.69
CA GLU A 15 5.70 7.46 8.28
C GLU A 15 5.57 7.49 9.82
N LYS A 16 4.41 7.09 10.37
CA LYS A 16 4.20 7.08 11.83
C LYS A 16 4.73 5.84 12.52
N THR A 17 4.70 4.70 11.85
CA THR A 17 4.96 3.36 12.42
C THR A 17 6.21 2.69 11.86
N GLY A 18 6.69 3.11 10.70
CA GLY A 18 7.75 2.47 9.90
C GLY A 18 7.26 1.34 8.99
N TYR A 19 5.97 1.00 9.03
CA TYR A 19 5.39 -0.10 8.25
C TYR A 19 3.88 0.10 8.01
N VAL A 20 3.34 -0.56 6.98
CA VAL A 20 1.90 -0.69 6.76
C VAL A 20 1.47 -2.15 6.89
N THR A 21 0.22 -2.41 7.28
CA THR A 21 -0.34 -3.78 7.28
C THR A 21 -1.09 -4.09 5.99
N PHE A 22 -1.24 -5.37 5.66
CA PHE A 22 -2.09 -5.80 4.55
C PHE A 22 -3.54 -5.34 4.72
N ASP A 23 -4.08 -5.34 5.94
CA ASP A 23 -5.42 -4.80 6.22
C ASP A 23 -5.53 -3.32 5.91
N GLN A 24 -4.54 -2.51 6.30
CA GLN A 24 -4.52 -1.09 5.97
C GLN A 24 -4.41 -0.86 4.47
N LEU A 25 -3.60 -1.66 3.77
CA LEU A 25 -3.46 -1.59 2.33
C LEU A 25 -4.77 -1.99 1.63
N ASN A 26 -5.38 -3.10 2.04
CA ASN A 26 -6.67 -3.58 1.55
C ASN A 26 -7.82 -2.62 1.87
N ALA A 27 -7.75 -1.85 2.97
CA ALA A 27 -8.73 -0.82 3.27
C ALA A 27 -8.60 0.42 2.37
N LEU A 28 -7.37 0.69 1.87
CA LEU A 28 -7.12 1.75 0.89
C LEU A 28 -7.41 1.30 -0.54
N LEU A 29 -7.30 0.00 -0.81
CA LEU A 29 -7.59 -0.61 -2.10
C LEU A 29 -9.06 -1.01 -2.20
N PRO A 30 -9.84 -0.49 -3.16
CA PRO A 30 -11.15 -1.04 -3.44
C PRO A 30 -11.00 -2.47 -3.97
N SER A 31 -11.34 -3.48 -3.14
CA SER A 31 -11.18 -4.91 -3.48
C SER A 31 -12.02 -5.37 -4.69
N THR A 32 -12.84 -4.49 -5.26
CA THR A 32 -13.65 -4.74 -6.47
C THR A 32 -12.99 -4.24 -7.76
N GLU A 33 -11.92 -3.45 -7.67
CA GLU A 33 -11.27 -2.80 -8.83
C GLU A 33 -9.75 -3.00 -8.87
N ALA A 34 -9.12 -3.39 -7.75
CA ALA A 34 -7.69 -3.67 -7.73
C ALA A 34 -7.40 -5.02 -8.39
N GLU A 35 -6.70 -5.00 -9.52
CA GLU A 35 -6.18 -6.22 -10.13
C GLU A 35 -4.89 -6.66 -9.40
N PRO A 36 -4.49 -7.94 -9.48
CA PRO A 36 -3.26 -8.42 -8.85
C PRO A 36 -2.03 -7.60 -9.27
N GLU A 37 -2.01 -7.13 -10.51
CA GLU A 37 -0.93 -6.30 -11.08
C GLU A 37 -0.81 -4.93 -10.38
N ASP A 38 -1.94 -4.33 -10.03
CA ASP A 38 -1.98 -3.06 -9.30
C ASP A 38 -1.47 -3.23 -7.87
N ILE A 39 -1.82 -4.34 -7.23
CA ILE A 39 -1.35 -4.69 -5.90
C ILE A 39 0.18 -4.83 -5.93
N ASP A 40 0.72 -5.63 -6.86
CA ASP A 40 2.17 -5.81 -7.03
C ASP A 40 2.91 -4.48 -7.27
N ALA A 41 2.35 -3.59 -8.09
CA ALA A 41 2.91 -2.27 -8.34
C ALA A 41 3.00 -1.41 -7.06
N ILE A 42 1.98 -1.47 -6.21
CA ILE A 42 1.94 -0.73 -4.94
C ILE A 42 2.88 -1.36 -3.91
N LEU A 43 2.90 -2.69 -3.78
CA LEU A 43 3.83 -3.42 -2.90
C LEU A 43 5.29 -3.07 -3.25
N THR A 44 5.60 -3.04 -4.55
CA THR A 44 6.91 -2.63 -5.07
C THR A 44 7.21 -1.17 -4.75
N ALA A 45 6.27 -0.26 -5.01
CA ALA A 45 6.45 1.17 -4.74
C ALA A 45 6.64 1.48 -3.25
N LEU A 46 6.03 0.71 -2.36
CA LEU A 46 6.22 0.82 -0.91
C LEU A 46 7.59 0.28 -0.49
N SER A 47 7.99 -0.89 -1.01
CA SER A 47 9.32 -1.46 -0.76
C SER A 47 10.45 -0.56 -1.24
N ASP A 48 10.33 0.04 -2.43
CA ASP A 48 11.31 1.00 -2.97
C ASP A 48 11.47 2.25 -2.10
N ARG A 49 10.43 2.60 -1.33
CA ARG A 49 10.44 3.72 -0.38
C ARG A 49 10.95 3.31 1.00
N GLY A 50 11.36 2.05 1.19
CA GLY A 50 11.81 1.52 2.47
C GLY A 50 10.68 1.29 3.46
N ILE A 51 9.43 1.19 2.98
CA ILE A 51 8.27 0.89 3.82
C ILE A 51 8.10 -0.62 3.87
N TRP A 52 8.12 -1.16 5.09
CA TRP A 52 7.86 -2.59 5.30
C TRP A 52 6.36 -2.87 5.33
N ILE A 53 5.97 -4.05 4.83
CA ILE A 53 4.58 -4.50 4.85
C ILE A 53 4.48 -5.65 5.83
N ALA A 54 3.68 -5.47 6.88
CA ALA A 54 3.43 -6.47 7.88
C ALA A 54 2.20 -7.32 7.50
N GLU A 55 2.27 -8.62 7.76
CA GLU A 55 1.20 -9.61 7.54
C GLU A 55 0.13 -9.63 8.65
N GLU A 56 0.20 -8.72 9.64
CA GLU A 56 -0.66 -8.73 10.83
C GLU A 56 -2.14 -8.46 10.53
#